data_AF-A0A3L7S7X3-F1
#
_entry.id   AF-A0A3L7S7X3-F1
#
_cell.length_a   1.000
_cell.length_b   1.000
_cell.length_c   1.000
_cell.angle_alpha   90.00
_cell.angle_beta   90.00
_cell.angle_gamma   90.00
#
_symmetry.space_group_name_H-M   'P 1'
#
loop_
_entity.id
_entity.type
_entity.pdbx_description
1 polymer ?
#
loop_
_entity_poly.entity_id
_entity_poly.type
_entity_poly.pdbx_seq_one_letter_code
_entity_poly.pdbx_strand_id
1 'polypeptide(L)'
;MFPTATARHQAWSLCSNKAKELWKLRSHAFKLAYWPDGLSESQTDMDWDWISGYEKLRIGELRIDEPINGKDNIRIIFFKANTILDGEPFPRIWLLSVFAKKRQDFGHGQLAAFKGMRTVIVDREYEGTA
;
A
#
# COMPACT_ATOMS: atom_id res chain seq x y z
N MET A 1 -8.20 2.44 -5.57
CA MET A 1 -6.95 1.77 -5.16
C MET A 1 -6.84 0.41 -5.83
N PHE A 2 -5.66 0.05 -6.31
CA PHE A 2 -5.43 -1.02 -7.28
C PHE A 2 -4.40 -2.02 -6.73
N PRO A 3 -4.81 -3.20 -6.24
CA PRO A 3 -3.87 -4.19 -5.74
C PRO A 3 -3.16 -4.92 -6.87
N THR A 4 -1.83 -5.01 -6.77
CA THR A 4 -1.04 -5.93 -7.60
C THR A 4 -1.45 -7.39 -7.34
N ALA A 5 -1.11 -8.30 -8.25
CA ALA A 5 -1.36 -9.73 -8.07
C ALA A 5 -0.70 -10.26 -6.77
N THR A 6 0.52 -9.80 -6.49
CA THR A 6 1.26 -10.12 -5.25
C THR A 6 0.51 -9.64 -4.02
N ALA A 7 0.12 -8.36 -3.96
CA ALA A 7 -0.62 -7.82 -2.82
C ALA A 7 -1.95 -8.54 -2.61
N ARG A 8 -2.66 -8.89 -3.69
CA ARG A 8 -3.93 -9.64 -3.64
C ARG A 8 -3.74 -11.04 -3.04
N HIS A 9 -2.74 -11.77 -3.52
CA HIS A 9 -2.45 -13.11 -3.01
C HIS A 9 -2.04 -13.07 -1.53
N GLN A 10 -1.17 -12.14 -1.16
CA GLN A 10 -0.72 -11.97 0.21
C GLN A 10 -1.87 -11.57 1.15
N ALA A 11 -2.72 -10.64 0.73
CA ALA A 11 -3.92 -10.25 1.47
C ALA A 11 -4.84 -11.44 1.74
N TRP A 12 -5.07 -12.27 0.71
CA TRP A 12 -5.90 -13.47 0.84
C TRP A 12 -5.33 -14.50 1.82
N SER A 13 -4.02 -14.77 1.71
CA SER A 13 -3.31 -15.66 2.63
C SER A 13 -3.25 -15.11 4.06
N LEU A 14 -3.05 -13.80 4.24
CA LEU A 14 -3.08 -13.14 5.54
C LEU A 14 -4.41 -13.39 6.25
N CYS A 15 -5.50 -13.30 5.51
CA CYS A 15 -6.87 -13.50 5.98
C CYS A 15 -7.28 -14.97 6.13
N SER A 16 -6.35 -15.93 5.98
CA SER A 16 -6.63 -17.38 5.97
C SER A 16 -7.77 -17.74 5.03
N ASN A 17 -7.83 -17.10 3.86
CA ASN A 17 -8.86 -17.34 2.85
C ASN A 17 -10.29 -17.07 3.34
N LYS A 18 -10.47 -16.17 4.31
CA LYS A 18 -11.78 -15.76 4.83
C LYS A 18 -12.20 -14.43 4.22
N ALA A 19 -13.34 -14.44 3.50
CA ALA A 19 -13.87 -13.24 2.85
C ALA A 19 -14.16 -12.09 3.83
N LYS A 20 -14.67 -12.40 5.02
CA LYS A 20 -14.96 -11.40 6.07
C LYS A 20 -13.70 -10.64 6.50
N GLU A 21 -12.60 -11.36 6.70
CA GLU A 21 -11.31 -10.76 7.11
C GLU A 21 -10.69 -9.97 5.95
N LEU A 22 -10.82 -10.47 4.72
CA LEU A 22 -10.40 -9.72 3.54
C LEU A 22 -11.19 -8.40 3.39
N TRP A 23 -12.48 -8.40 3.70
CA TRP A 23 -13.31 -7.19 3.67
C TRP A 23 -12.83 -6.14 4.67
N LYS A 24 -12.50 -6.55 5.91
CA LYS A 24 -11.88 -5.64 6.91
C LYS A 24 -10.56 -5.06 6.42
N LEU A 25 -9.68 -5.89 5.88
CA LEU A 25 -8.41 -5.42 5.31
C LEU A 25 -8.64 -4.41 4.18
N ARG A 26 -9.61 -4.70 3.30
CA ARG A 26 -9.96 -3.83 2.18
C ARG A 26 -10.56 -2.50 2.64
N SER A 27 -11.35 -2.45 3.71
CA SER A 27 -11.91 -1.19 4.21
C SER A 27 -10.82 -0.26 4.72
N HIS A 28 -9.83 -0.78 5.46
CA HIS A 28 -8.65 -0.01 5.87
C HIS A 28 -7.88 0.52 4.68
N ALA A 29 -7.58 -0.36 3.74
CA ALA A 29 -6.85 0.01 2.53
C ALA A 29 -7.63 1.02 1.68
N PHE A 30 -8.97 0.96 1.66
CA PHE A 30 -9.82 1.90 0.93
C PHE A 30 -9.75 3.32 1.49
N LYS A 31 -9.43 3.49 2.79
CA LYS A 31 -9.18 4.82 3.37
C LYS A 31 -8.04 5.56 2.63
N LEU A 32 -7.04 4.84 2.10
CA LEU A 32 -5.99 5.43 1.25
C LEU A 32 -6.56 6.14 0.02
N ALA A 33 -7.71 5.73 -0.52
CA ALA A 33 -8.30 6.38 -1.69
C ALA A 33 -8.81 7.80 -1.39
N TYR A 34 -9.12 8.08 -0.13
CA TYR A 34 -9.51 9.41 0.34
C TYR A 34 -8.34 10.18 0.93
N TRP A 35 -7.12 9.79 0.55
CA TRP A 35 -5.91 10.49 0.96
C TRP A 35 -6.03 11.97 0.63
N PRO A 36 -6.07 12.83 1.64
CA PRO A 36 -6.12 14.25 1.41
C PRO A 36 -4.73 14.73 1.00
N ASP A 37 -4.59 15.26 -0.22
CA ASP A 37 -3.38 16.00 -0.54
C ASP A 37 -3.29 17.22 0.41
N GLY A 38 -2.37 17.16 1.37
CA GLY A 38 -2.04 18.29 2.26
C GLY A 38 -2.73 18.34 3.62
N LEU A 39 -3.47 17.31 4.08
CA LEU A 39 -3.87 17.25 5.50
C LEU A 39 -2.78 16.54 6.33
N SER A 40 -2.55 17.02 7.55
CA SER A 40 -1.60 16.41 8.48
C SER A 40 -2.10 15.06 8.97
N GLU A 41 -1.20 14.16 9.37
CA GLU A 41 -1.53 12.83 9.94
C GLU A 41 -2.63 12.89 11.00
N SER A 42 -2.67 13.97 11.79
CA SER A 42 -3.68 14.22 12.83
C SER A 42 -5.12 14.44 12.34
N GLN A 43 -5.33 14.65 11.03
CA GLN A 43 -6.64 14.90 10.43
C GLN A 43 -7.22 13.65 9.74
N THR A 44 -6.47 12.55 9.68
CA THR A 44 -6.93 11.28 9.13
C THR A 44 -6.83 10.17 10.17
N ASP A 45 -7.90 9.38 10.35
CA ASP A 45 -7.89 8.13 11.14
C ASP A 45 -7.15 7.00 10.39
N MET A 46 -5.91 7.29 10.02
CA MET A 46 -5.01 6.45 9.23
C MET A 46 -3.58 6.64 9.74
N ASP A 47 -3.00 5.59 10.32
CA ASP A 47 -1.57 5.54 10.64
C ASP A 47 -0.80 5.11 9.38
N TRP A 48 -0.25 6.07 8.65
CA TRP A 48 0.57 5.82 7.47
C TRP A 48 1.82 6.69 7.50
N ASP A 49 2.88 6.22 6.85
CA ASP A 49 4.11 7.00 6.68
C ASP A 49 4.78 6.67 5.33
N TRP A 50 5.62 7.57 4.82
CA TRP A 50 6.53 7.24 3.73
C TRP A 50 7.63 6.31 4.23
N ILE A 51 8.04 5.36 3.40
CA ILE A 51 9.18 4.51 3.77
C ILE A 51 10.45 5.34 3.63
N SER A 52 11.27 5.36 4.68
CA SER A 52 12.53 6.13 4.70
C SER A 52 13.43 5.80 3.51
N GLY A 53 13.87 6.84 2.79
CA GLY A 53 14.69 6.74 1.58
C GLY A 53 13.92 6.42 0.29
N TYR A 54 12.60 6.25 0.39
CA TYR A 54 11.69 5.89 -0.69
C TYR A 54 10.58 6.94 -0.91
N GLU A 55 10.64 8.07 -0.20
CA GLU A 55 9.70 9.19 -0.28
C GLU A 55 9.66 9.76 -1.70
N LYS A 56 10.84 9.92 -2.32
CA LYS A 56 10.96 10.38 -3.72
C LYS A 56 10.36 9.39 -4.72
N LEU A 57 10.31 8.11 -4.37
CA LEU A 57 9.68 7.06 -5.17
C LEU A 57 8.17 6.93 -4.86
N ARG A 58 7.67 7.72 -3.91
CA ARG A 58 6.28 7.76 -3.43
C ARG A 58 5.80 6.39 -2.97
N ILE A 59 6.68 5.66 -2.28
CA ILE A 59 6.34 4.37 -1.64
C ILE A 59 6.16 4.59 -0.14
N GLY A 60 4.98 4.25 0.36
CA GLY A 60 4.62 4.37 1.77
C GLY A 60 4.12 3.06 2.36
N GLU A 61 3.95 3.06 3.68
CA GLU A 61 3.27 2.01 4.43
C GLU A 61 2.03 2.55 5.13
N LEU A 62 0.95 1.81 5.09
CA LEU A 62 -0.20 1.96 5.97
C LEU A 62 -0.10 0.89 7.06
N ARG A 63 -0.21 1.33 8.30
CA ARG A 63 -0.19 0.49 9.50
C ARG A 63 -1.62 0.26 9.95
N ILE A 64 -1.96 -1.00 10.20
CA ILE A 64 -3.28 -1.39 10.68
C ILE A 64 -3.09 -2.03 12.05
N ASP A 65 -3.61 -1.35 13.06
CA ASP A 65 -3.57 -1.80 14.46
C ASP A 65 -4.66 -2.81 14.78
N GLU A 66 -5.77 -2.80 14.02
CA GLU A 66 -6.84 -3.79 14.17
C GLU A 66 -6.32 -5.19 13.80
N PRO A 67 -6.45 -6.20 14.68
CA PRO A 67 -6.08 -7.56 14.36
C PRO A 67 -6.94 -8.14 13.24
N ILE A 68 -6.30 -8.73 12.23
CA ILE A 68 -6.99 -9.43 11.13
C ILE A 68 -6.62 -10.90 11.21
N ASN A 69 -7.62 -11.76 11.41
CA ASN A 69 -7.45 -13.20 11.57
C ASN A 69 -6.36 -13.57 12.60
N GLY A 70 -6.35 -12.88 13.74
CA GLY A 70 -5.40 -13.12 14.85
C GLY A 70 -3.97 -12.65 14.58
N LYS A 71 -3.73 -11.91 13.49
CA LYS A 71 -2.45 -11.28 13.18
C LYS A 71 -2.55 -9.79 13.48
N ASP A 72 -1.52 -9.27 14.12
CA ASP A 72 -1.35 -7.86 14.45
C ASP A 72 -0.29 -7.22 13.54
N ASN A 73 -0.04 -5.92 13.77
CA ASN A 73 1.02 -5.15 13.13
C ASN A 73 1.02 -5.31 11.60
N ILE A 74 -0.16 -5.19 11.01
CA ILE A 74 -0.36 -5.41 9.59
C ILE A 74 0.15 -4.18 8.85
N ARG A 75 0.88 -4.41 7.76
CA ARG A 75 1.40 -3.39 6.88
C ARG A 75 0.86 -3.59 5.48
N ILE A 76 0.38 -2.51 4.91
CA ILE A 76 0.08 -2.40 3.49
C ILE A 76 1.09 -1.46 2.87
N ILE A 77 1.93 -1.98 1.99
CA ILE A 77 2.90 -1.20 1.23
C ILE A 77 2.22 -0.70 -0.03
N PHE A 78 2.27 0.61 -0.26
CA PHE A 78 1.62 1.23 -1.41
C PHE A 78 2.57 2.15 -2.17
N PHE A 79 2.25 2.36 -3.45
CA PHE A 79 2.82 3.40 -4.31
C PHE A 79 1.71 4.37 -4.68
N LYS A 80 1.90 5.66 -4.42
CA LYS A 80 0.97 6.72 -4.83
C LYS A 80 1.54 7.41 -6.07
N ALA A 81 0.92 7.20 -7.23
CA ALA A 81 1.31 7.91 -8.43
C ALA A 81 1.17 9.44 -8.25
N ASN A 82 2.03 10.21 -8.90
CA ASN A 82 1.91 11.67 -9.03
C ASN A 82 1.26 12.06 -10.37
N THR A 83 1.20 11.14 -11.32
CA THR A 83 0.55 11.32 -12.62
C THR A 83 -0.87 10.73 -12.58
N ILE A 84 -1.82 11.46 -13.15
CA ILE A 84 -3.19 10.99 -13.38
C ILE A 84 -3.20 10.28 -14.73
N LEU A 85 -3.78 9.08 -14.78
CA LEU A 85 -3.96 8.35 -16.04
C LEU A 85 -5.16 8.90 -16.80
N ASP A 86 -5.14 8.80 -18.12
CA ASP A 86 -6.26 9.27 -18.94
C ASP A 86 -7.58 8.61 -18.53
N GLY A 87 -8.63 9.42 -18.40
CA GLY A 87 -9.95 9.00 -17.92
C GLY A 87 -10.10 8.79 -16.41
N GLU A 88 -9.06 8.97 -15.60
CA GLU A 88 -9.17 8.88 -14.13
C GLU A 88 -9.34 10.26 -13.48
N PRO A 89 -10.22 10.40 -12.47
CA PRO A 89 -10.42 11.68 -11.78
C PRO A 89 -9.30 12.02 -10.78
N PHE A 90 -8.52 11.02 -10.32
CA PHE A 90 -7.50 11.17 -9.28
C PHE A 90 -6.29 10.25 -9.54
N PRO A 91 -5.10 10.58 -9.00
CA PRO A 91 -3.94 9.70 -9.10
C PRO A 91 -4.21 8.33 -8.45
N ARG A 92 -3.79 7.25 -9.11
CA ARG A 92 -3.97 5.90 -8.59
C ARG A 92 -3.01 5.61 -7.43
N ILE A 93 -3.54 4.91 -6.44
CA ILE A 93 -2.74 4.26 -5.38
C ILE A 93 -2.71 2.76 -5.66
N TRP A 94 -1.50 2.24 -5.81
CA TRP A 94 -1.21 0.84 -6.09
C TRP A 94 -0.79 0.13 -4.80
N LEU A 95 -1.37 -1.04 -4.50
CA LEU A 95 -0.88 -1.85 -3.38
C LEU A 95 0.21 -2.80 -3.88
N LEU A 96 1.40 -2.65 -3.33
CA LEU A 96 2.58 -3.43 -3.69
C LEU A 96 2.65 -4.72 -2.87
N SER A 97 2.40 -4.64 -1.57
CA SER A 97 2.52 -5.79 -0.67
C SER A 97 1.63 -5.64 0.56
N VAL A 98 1.22 -6.78 1.16
CA VAL A 98 0.47 -6.82 2.41
C VAL A 98 1.03 -7.93 3.30
N PHE A 99 1.36 -7.65 4.55
CA PHE A 99 1.86 -8.67 5.49
C PHE A 99 1.76 -8.23 6.95
N ALA A 100 1.79 -9.20 7.87
CA ALA A 100 2.01 -8.94 9.30
C ALA A 100 3.51 -8.79 9.55
N LYS A 101 3.94 -7.63 10.04
CA LYS A 101 5.36 -7.32 10.21
C LYS A 101 5.83 -7.74 11.60
N LYS A 102 6.99 -8.41 11.69
CA LYS A 102 7.56 -8.88 12.97
C LYS A 102 8.62 -7.95 13.59
N ARG A 103 9.22 -7.07 12.79
CA ARG A 103 10.30 -6.13 13.17
C ARG A 103 9.98 -4.75 12.60
N GLN A 104 10.37 -3.67 13.26
CA GLN A 104 10.00 -2.33 12.76
C GLN A 104 10.71 -1.97 11.45
N ASP A 105 11.92 -2.47 11.21
CA ASP A 105 12.69 -2.14 10.02
C ASP A 105 12.35 -3.02 8.81
N PHE A 106 12.53 -2.46 7.61
CA PHE A 106 12.50 -3.22 6.36
C PHE A 106 13.90 -3.69 5.99
N GLY A 107 14.03 -4.97 5.61
CA GLY A 107 15.29 -5.49 5.09
C GLY A 107 15.56 -4.98 3.66
N HIS A 108 16.83 -4.94 3.27
CA HIS A 108 17.27 -4.55 1.92
C HIS A 108 16.51 -5.28 0.80
N GLY A 109 16.27 -6.59 0.95
CA GLY A 109 15.52 -7.38 -0.03
C GLY A 109 14.06 -6.95 -0.17
N GLN A 110 13.40 -6.54 0.93
CA GLN A 110 12.02 -6.04 0.88
C GLN A 110 11.97 -4.68 0.18
N LEU A 111 12.89 -3.77 0.54
CA LEU A 111 13.02 -2.46 -0.07
C LEU A 111 13.30 -2.58 -1.58
N ALA A 112 14.19 -3.48 -1.98
CA ALA A 112 14.46 -3.77 -3.39
C ALA A 112 13.22 -4.31 -4.12
N ALA A 113 12.46 -5.22 -3.49
CA ALA A 113 11.22 -5.75 -4.06
C ALA A 113 10.15 -4.66 -4.25
N PHE A 114 9.97 -3.76 -3.28
CA PHE A 114 9.03 -2.65 -3.39
C PHE A 114 9.41 -1.72 -4.54
N LYS A 115 10.69 -1.38 -4.64
CA LYS A 115 11.22 -0.59 -5.77
C LYS A 115 10.94 -1.27 -7.10
N GLY A 116 11.28 -2.55 -7.22
CA GLY A 116 11.09 -3.32 -8.46
C GLY A 116 9.63 -3.39 -8.90
N MET A 117 8.70 -3.64 -7.97
CA MET A 117 7.26 -3.63 -8.27
C MET A 117 6.78 -2.26 -8.73
N ARG A 118 7.24 -1.19 -8.08
CA ARG A 118 6.94 0.18 -8.49
C ARG A 118 7.48 0.49 -9.87
N THR A 119 8.72 0.11 -10.19
CA THR A 119 9.30 0.28 -11.53
C THR A 119 8.44 -0.40 -12.60
N VAL A 120 8.06 -1.66 -12.38
CA VAL A 120 7.19 -2.38 -13.33
C VAL A 120 5.85 -1.68 -13.55
N ILE A 121 5.23 -1.13 -12.50
CA ILE A 121 3.99 -0.37 -12.62
C ILE A 121 4.21 0.93 -13.41
N VAL A 122 5.26 1.69 -13.10
CA VAL A 122 5.55 2.95 -13.78
C VAL A 122 5.88 2.75 -15.25
N ASP A 123 6.65 1.72 -15.58
CA ASP A 123 6.99 1.43 -16.98
C ASP A 123 5.77 0.99 -17.79
N ARG A 124 4.87 0.19 -17.19
CA ARG A 124 3.69 -0.35 -17.90
C ARG A 124 2.52 0.60 -18.00
N GLU A 125 2.24 1.32 -16.91
CA GLU A 125 1.02 2.10 -16.77
C GLU A 125 1.27 3.59 -17.00
N TYR A 126 2.51 4.06 -16.84
CA TYR A 126 2.85 5.49 -16.87
C TYR A 126 3.98 5.82 -17.86
N GLU A 127 4.34 4.90 -18.75
CA GLU A 127 5.38 5.12 -19.77
C GLU A 127 6.73 5.58 -19.20
N GLY A 128 7.05 5.19 -17.96
CA GLY A 128 8.26 5.62 -17.25
C GLY A 128 8.13 6.94 -16.48
N THR A 129 6.95 7.56 -16.48
CA THR A 129 6.71 8.93 -15.97
C THR A 129 5.69 8.95 -14.82
N ALA A 130 6.10 8.43 -13.65
CA ALA A 130 5.39 8.57 -12.38
C ALA A 130 6.33 8.40 -11.19
#